data_AF-A0A954EZA8-F1
#
_entry.id   AF-A0A954EZA8-F1
#
_cell.length_a   1.000
_cell.length_b   1.000
_cell.length_c   1.000
_cell.angle_alpha   90.00
_cell.angle_beta   90.00
_cell.angle_gamma   90.00
#
_symmetry.space_group_name_H-M   'P 1'
#
loop_
_entity.id
_entity.type
_entity.pdbx_description
1 polymer ?
#
loop_
_entity_poly.entity_id
_entity_poly.type
_entity_poly.pdbx_seq_one_letter_code
_entity_poly.pdbx_strand_id
1 'polypeptide(L)'
;MFTFFHLIQLLAIVGGAALLGAIGWDIFGILGCVVGIPLGFLLGAILGSLPLILGLKWISRRFDRSTDEQLVDELHDPTCLTPNLILLELKRRGTDIQRELPFVLSLLASDDMHRRTAGWAALNPAFPELVGRIPEYRPTATAAECQAKCQPLVEATESG
;
A
#
# COMPACT_ATOMS: atom_id res chain seq x y z
N MET A 1 5.74 7.62 3.77
CA MET A 1 5.71 6.92 5.07
C MET A 1 6.81 5.87 5.08
N PHE A 2 7.71 5.90 6.05
CA PHE A 2 8.71 4.85 6.24
C PHE A 2 8.03 3.66 6.93
N THR A 3 7.95 2.49 6.27
CA THR A 3 7.29 1.31 6.84
C THR A 3 8.30 0.33 7.43
N PHE A 4 7.84 -0.59 8.27
CA PHE A 4 8.68 -1.65 8.85
C PHE A 4 9.47 -2.44 7.80
N PHE A 5 8.88 -2.67 6.62
CA PHE A 5 9.58 -3.32 5.50
C PHE A 5 10.77 -2.49 4.99
N HIS A 6 10.67 -1.17 4.96
CA HIS A 6 11.78 -0.29 4.58
C HIS A 6 12.90 -0.34 5.62
N LEU A 7 12.55 -0.48 6.90
CA LEU A 7 13.54 -0.66 7.97
C LEU A 7 14.32 -1.97 7.78
N ILE A 8 13.62 -3.08 7.54
CA ILE A 8 14.26 -4.38 7.27
C ILE A 8 15.15 -4.28 6.03
N GLN A 9 14.65 -3.67 4.96
CA GLN A 9 15.42 -3.51 3.73
C GLN A 9 16.69 -2.69 3.96
N LEU A 10 16.60 -1.57 4.69
CA LEU A 10 17.75 -0.75 5.03
C LEU A 10 18.77 -1.52 5.87
N LEU A 11 18.31 -2.25 6.90
CA LEU A 11 19.16 -3.07 7.76
C LEU A 11 19.85 -4.19 6.97
N ALA A 12 19.13 -4.84 6.04
CA ALA A 12 19.70 -5.88 5.18
C ALA A 12 20.75 -5.33 4.22
N ILE A 13 20.52 -4.15 3.64
CA ILE A 13 21.48 -3.47 2.76
C ILE A 13 22.75 -3.09 3.52
N VAL A 14 22.60 -2.39 4.65
CA VAL A 14 23.73 -1.92 5.47
C VAL A 14 24.47 -3.10 6.08
N GLY A 15 23.75 -4.07 6.63
CA GLY A 15 24.30 -5.29 7.20
C GLY A 15 25.03 -6.15 6.16
N GLY A 16 24.45 -6.31 4.97
CA GLY A 16 25.07 -7.05 3.87
C GLY A 16 26.38 -6.41 3.41
N ALA A 17 26.37 -5.09 3.17
CA ALA A 17 27.56 -4.34 2.79
C ALA A 17 28.66 -4.37 3.86
N ALA A 18 28.29 -4.22 5.14
CA ALA A 18 29.25 -4.26 6.25
C ALA A 18 29.85 -5.66 6.43
N LEU A 19 29.02 -6.71 6.38
CA LEU A 19 29.46 -8.10 6.57
C LEU A 19 30.43 -8.53 5.45
N LEU A 20 30.04 -8.33 4.18
CA LEU A 20 30.89 -8.74 3.06
C LEU A 20 32.08 -7.81 2.86
N GLY A 21 31.99 -6.54 3.25
CA GLY A 21 33.15 -5.64 3.35
C GLY A 21 34.17 -6.11 4.38
N ALA A 22 33.73 -6.48 5.58
CA ALA A 22 34.61 -6.98 6.64
C ALA A 22 35.28 -8.31 6.26
N ILE A 23 34.50 -9.28 5.75
CA ILE A 23 35.04 -10.55 5.25
C ILE A 23 36.02 -10.31 4.08
N GLY A 24 35.69 -9.38 3.18
CA GLY A 24 36.58 -9.00 2.09
C GLY A 24 37.91 -8.43 2.59
N TRP A 25 37.86 -7.54 3.59
CA TRP A 25 39.05 -6.97 4.20
C TRP A 25 39.97 -8.03 4.80
N ASP A 26 39.41 -8.99 5.54
CA ASP A 26 40.19 -10.01 6.23
C ASP A 26 40.91 -10.96 5.25
N ILE A 27 40.34 -11.20 4.06
CA ILE A 27 40.90 -12.15 3.09
C ILE A 27 41.81 -11.45 2.05
N PHE A 28 41.39 -10.29 1.55
CA PHE A 28 42.03 -9.62 0.39
C PHE A 28 42.35 -8.13 0.66
N GLY A 29 42.20 -7.65 1.89
CA GLY A 29 42.44 -6.26 2.26
C GLY A 29 41.53 -5.28 1.50
N ILE A 30 42.11 -4.19 1.00
CA ILE A 30 41.37 -3.13 0.29
C ILE A 30 40.62 -3.68 -0.92
N LEU A 31 41.22 -4.60 -1.69
CA LEU A 31 40.59 -5.21 -2.86
C LEU A 31 39.33 -6.00 -2.49
N GLY A 32 39.34 -6.66 -1.34
CA GLY A 32 38.17 -7.36 -0.81
C GLY A 32 37.06 -6.40 -0.39
N CYS A 33 37.37 -5.22 0.13
CA CYS A 33 36.36 -4.19 0.40
C CYS A 33 35.71 -3.66 -0.88
N VAL A 34 36.51 -3.41 -1.93
CA VAL A 34 36.03 -2.87 -3.22
C VAL A 34 35.02 -3.80 -3.86
N VAL A 35 35.17 -5.12 -3.70
CA VAL A 35 34.23 -6.12 -4.24
C VAL A 35 33.14 -6.50 -3.24
N GLY A 36 33.49 -6.65 -1.97
CA GLY A 36 32.61 -7.12 -0.90
C GLY A 36 31.49 -6.15 -0.58
N ILE A 37 31.77 -4.84 -0.54
CA ILE A 37 30.75 -3.83 -0.22
C ILE A 37 29.66 -3.78 -1.32
N PRO A 38 29.96 -3.66 -2.62
CA PRO A 38 28.94 -3.69 -3.67
C PRO A 38 28.16 -5.00 -3.70
N LEU A 39 28.84 -6.14 -3.53
CA LEU A 39 28.19 -7.44 -3.54
C LEU A 39 27.23 -7.58 -2.35
N GLY A 40 27.66 -7.16 -1.17
CA GLY A 40 26.85 -7.17 0.04
C GLY A 40 25.69 -6.18 0.01
N PHE A 41 25.89 -5.01 -0.59
CA PHE A 41 24.80 -4.07 -0.86
C PHE A 41 23.74 -4.71 -1.77
N LEU A 42 24.16 -5.33 -2.88
CA LEU A 42 23.25 -5.95 -3.84
C LEU A 42 22.48 -7.13 -3.21
N LEU A 43 23.19 -8.04 -2.54
CA LEU A 43 22.56 -9.17 -1.85
C LEU A 43 21.64 -8.70 -0.73
N GLY A 44 22.05 -7.70 0.05
CA GLY A 44 21.24 -7.08 1.08
C GLY A 44 19.96 -6.44 0.53
N ALA A 45 20.04 -5.78 -0.63
CA ALA A 45 18.87 -5.21 -1.30
C ALA A 45 17.89 -6.29 -1.77
N ILE A 46 18.40 -7.36 -2.38
CA ILE A 46 17.59 -8.50 -2.85
C ILE A 46 16.91 -9.19 -1.65
N LEU A 47 17.70 -9.58 -0.64
CA LEU A 47 17.20 -10.27 0.55
C LEU A 47 16.24 -9.38 1.36
N GLY A 48 16.55 -8.09 1.49
CA GLY A 48 15.70 -7.11 2.17
C GLY A 48 14.35 -6.89 1.50
N SER A 49 14.26 -7.13 0.18
CA SER A 49 13.00 -7.02 -0.58
C SER A 49 12.12 -8.29 -0.50
N LEU A 50 12.69 -9.44 -0.10
CA LEU A 50 11.97 -10.71 -0.06
C LEU A 50 10.69 -10.68 0.80
N PRO A 51 10.67 -10.12 2.02
CA PRO A 51 9.45 -10.09 2.83
C PRO A 51 8.29 -9.38 2.15
N LEU A 52 8.58 -8.28 1.44
CA LEU A 52 7.58 -7.50 0.71
C LEU A 52 7.06 -8.28 -0.50
N ILE A 53 7.97 -8.90 -1.28
CA ILE A 53 7.60 -9.72 -2.44
C ILE A 53 6.75 -10.92 -2.02
N LEU A 54 7.15 -11.62 -0.96
CA LEU A 54 6.42 -12.78 -0.44
C LEU A 54 5.06 -12.38 0.11
N GLY A 55 4.97 -11.25 0.82
CA GLY A 55 3.69 -10.70 1.30
C GLY A 55 2.73 -10.40 0.17
N LEU A 56 3.18 -9.66 -0.85
CA LEU A 56 2.36 -9.36 -2.03
C LEU A 56 1.95 -10.62 -2.80
N LYS A 57 2.87 -11.59 -2.95
CA LYS A 57 2.57 -12.87 -3.62
C LYS A 57 1.57 -13.70 -2.84
N TRP A 58 1.61 -13.68 -1.52
CA TRP A 58 0.64 -14.37 -0.68
C TRP A 58 -0.75 -13.72 -0.79
N ILE A 59 -0.82 -12.38 -0.76
CA ILE A 59 -2.08 -11.64 -0.97
C ILE A 59 -2.65 -11.93 -2.36
N SER A 60 -1.84 -11.86 -3.41
CA SER A 60 -2.27 -12.19 -4.78
C SER A 60 -2.80 -13.62 -4.88
N ARG A 61 -2.11 -14.61 -4.30
CA ARG A 61 -2.59 -15.99 -4.28
C ARG A 61 -3.87 -16.18 -3.47
N ARG A 62 -4.05 -15.42 -2.38
CA ARG A 62 -5.30 -15.42 -1.62
C ARG A 62 -6.42 -14.91 -2.50
N PHE A 63 -6.23 -13.76 -3.14
CA PHE A 63 -7.22 -13.17 -4.04
C PHE A 63 -7.54 -14.09 -5.20
N ASP A 64 -6.56 -14.69 -5.88
CA ASP A 64 -6.79 -15.63 -7.00
C ASP A 64 -7.70 -16.82 -6.62
N ARG A 65 -7.81 -17.16 -5.33
CA ARG A 65 -8.70 -18.22 -4.82
C ARG A 65 -10.08 -17.73 -4.41
N SER A 66 -10.26 -16.42 -4.25
CA SER A 66 -11.51 -15.80 -3.86
C SER A 66 -12.33 -15.41 -5.08
N THR A 67 -13.65 -15.59 -5.00
CA THR A 67 -14.58 -15.06 -6.02
C THR A 67 -14.76 -13.56 -5.86
N ASP A 68 -15.27 -12.90 -6.89
CA ASP A 68 -15.52 -11.45 -6.83
C ASP A 68 -16.55 -11.11 -5.75
N GLU A 69 -17.57 -11.95 -5.56
CA GLU A 69 -18.57 -11.82 -4.49
C GLU A 69 -17.92 -11.87 -3.10
N GLN A 70 -17.02 -12.82 -2.86
CA GLN A 70 -16.31 -12.92 -1.58
C GLN A 70 -15.41 -11.70 -1.32
N LEU A 71 -14.80 -11.16 -2.37
CA LEU A 71 -13.99 -9.95 -2.27
C LEU A 71 -14.85 -8.72 -1.95
N VAL A 72 -16.05 -8.62 -2.54
CA VAL A 72 -17.02 -7.56 -2.23
C VAL A 72 -17.57 -7.70 -0.81
N ASP A 73 -17.84 -8.93 -0.35
CA ASP A 73 -18.25 -9.19 1.03
C ASP A 73 -17.14 -8.80 2.02
N GLU A 74 -15.88 -9.17 1.73
CA GLU A 74 -14.71 -8.78 2.54
C GLU A 74 -14.47 -7.27 2.51
N LEU A 75 -14.79 -6.58 1.40
CA LEU A 75 -14.69 -5.12 1.31
C LEU A 75 -15.61 -4.42 2.32
N HIS A 76 -16.84 -4.92 2.47
CA HIS A 76 -17.85 -4.35 3.36
C HIS A 76 -17.68 -4.77 4.84
N ASP A 77 -16.80 -5.73 5.12
CA ASP A 77 -16.47 -6.11 6.49
C ASP A 77 -15.86 -4.92 7.25
N PRO A 78 -16.40 -4.54 8.44
CA PRO A 78 -15.82 -3.49 9.27
C PRO A 78 -14.35 -3.69 9.63
N THR A 79 -13.87 -4.93 9.59
CA THR A 79 -12.49 -5.33 9.88
C THR A 79 -11.56 -5.25 8.66
N CYS A 80 -12.08 -4.85 7.49
CA CYS A 80 -11.30 -4.74 6.27
C CYS A 80 -10.21 -3.66 6.38
N LEU A 81 -8.95 -4.10 6.46
CA LEU A 81 -7.79 -3.21 6.59
C LEU A 81 -7.27 -2.70 5.24
N THR A 82 -7.60 -3.37 4.15
CA THR A 82 -7.00 -3.12 2.83
C THR A 82 -8.04 -3.01 1.70
N PRO A 83 -9.03 -2.10 1.82
CA PRO A 83 -10.05 -1.90 0.77
C PRO A 83 -9.44 -1.54 -0.58
N ASN A 84 -8.29 -0.84 -0.57
CA ASN A 84 -7.55 -0.47 -1.77
C ASN A 84 -7.05 -1.68 -2.59
N LEU A 85 -6.58 -2.73 -1.92
CA LEU A 85 -6.05 -3.92 -2.59
C LEU A 85 -7.19 -4.74 -3.21
N ILE A 86 -8.31 -4.84 -2.50
CA ILE A 86 -9.51 -5.52 -2.98
C ILE A 86 -10.09 -4.81 -4.21
N LEU A 87 -10.27 -3.49 -4.15
CA LEU A 87 -10.81 -2.71 -5.27
C LEU A 87 -9.90 -2.77 -6.51
N LEU A 88 -8.58 -2.72 -6.32
CA LEU A 88 -7.63 -2.86 -7.43
C LEU A 88 -7.71 -4.26 -8.07
N GLU A 89 -7.89 -5.29 -7.26
CA GLU A 89 -8.04 -6.66 -7.75
C GLU A 89 -9.36 -6.85 -8.52
N LEU A 90 -10.49 -6.36 -7.98
CA LEU A 90 -11.77 -6.36 -8.67
C LEU A 90 -11.69 -5.62 -10.02
N LYS A 91 -11.05 -4.43 -10.03
CA LYS A 91 -10.78 -3.67 -11.26
C LYS A 91 -9.93 -4.47 -12.25
N ARG A 92 -8.89 -5.17 -11.77
CA ARG A 92 -8.01 -6.02 -12.61
C ARG A 92 -8.79 -7.15 -13.28
N ARG A 93 -9.83 -7.68 -12.62
CA ARG A 93 -10.70 -8.74 -13.14
C ARG A 93 -11.79 -8.23 -14.09
N GLY A 94 -11.93 -6.93 -14.25
CA GLY A 94 -12.98 -6.31 -15.06
C GLY A 94 -14.32 -6.18 -14.35
N THR A 95 -14.36 -6.39 -13.02
CA THR A 95 -15.55 -6.15 -12.21
C THR A 95 -15.84 -4.65 -12.15
N ASP A 96 -17.12 -4.28 -12.23
CA ASP A 96 -17.55 -2.89 -12.12
C ASP A 96 -17.43 -2.39 -10.68
N ILE A 97 -16.33 -1.72 -10.38
CA ILE A 97 -16.06 -1.15 -9.06
C ILE A 97 -16.83 0.15 -8.79
N GLN A 98 -17.53 0.74 -9.78
CA GLN A 98 -18.24 2.01 -9.57
C GLN A 98 -19.35 1.88 -8.52
N ARG A 99 -19.90 0.68 -8.36
CA ARG A 99 -20.89 0.34 -7.34
C ARG A 99 -20.35 0.45 -5.91
N GLU A 100 -19.03 0.36 -5.76
CA GLU A 100 -18.33 0.42 -4.46
C GLU A 100 -17.91 1.84 -4.08
N LEU A 101 -18.13 2.81 -4.96
CA LEU A 101 -17.79 4.20 -4.70
C LEU A 101 -18.50 4.77 -3.45
N PRO A 102 -19.81 4.53 -3.22
CA PRO A 102 -20.47 4.99 -1.99
C PRO A 102 -19.81 4.45 -0.72
N PHE A 103 -19.33 3.20 -0.73
CA PHE A 103 -18.58 2.63 0.38
C PHE A 103 -17.27 3.38 0.60
N VAL A 104 -16.49 3.65 -0.45
CA VAL A 104 -15.24 4.42 -0.33
C VAL A 104 -15.49 5.84 0.18
N LEU A 105 -16.55 6.51 -0.28
CA LEU A 105 -16.94 7.83 0.22
C LEU A 105 -17.33 7.78 1.70
N SER A 106 -18.03 6.73 2.14
CA SER A 106 -18.37 6.51 3.56
C SER A 106 -17.11 6.37 4.43
N LEU A 107 -16.07 5.71 3.93
CA LEU A 107 -14.78 5.61 4.63
C LEU A 107 -14.10 6.97 4.77
N LEU A 108 -14.14 7.81 3.72
CA LEU A 108 -13.58 9.16 3.73
C LEU A 108 -14.34 10.10 4.69
N ALA A 109 -15.66 9.94 4.81
CA ALA A 109 -16.49 10.74 5.70
C ALA A 109 -16.51 10.22 7.16
N SER A 110 -15.86 9.09 7.45
CA SER A 110 -15.85 8.45 8.77
C SER A 110 -15.23 9.34 9.86
N ASP A 111 -15.76 9.27 11.07
CA ASP A 111 -15.17 9.94 12.25
C ASP A 111 -13.82 9.34 12.68
N ASP A 112 -13.60 8.06 12.34
CA ASP A 112 -12.34 7.37 12.59
C ASP A 112 -11.26 7.71 11.55
N MET A 113 -10.08 8.16 12.03
CA MET A 113 -8.94 8.56 11.18
C MET A 113 -8.36 7.40 10.36
N HIS A 114 -8.33 6.18 10.90
CA HIS A 114 -7.80 5.02 10.18
C HIS A 114 -8.71 4.66 9.00
N ARG A 115 -10.03 4.71 9.19
CA ARG A 115 -11.01 4.51 8.11
C ARG A 115 -10.90 5.59 7.04
N ARG A 116 -10.71 6.86 7.41
CA ARG A 116 -10.43 7.94 6.43
C ARG A 116 -9.15 7.70 5.64
N THR A 117 -8.11 7.19 6.30
CA THR A 117 -6.84 6.86 5.66
C THR A 117 -7.00 5.70 4.68
N ALA A 118 -7.74 4.67 5.06
CA ALA A 118 -8.07 3.54 4.20
C ALA A 118 -8.93 3.96 3.00
N GLY A 119 -9.95 4.80 3.22
CA GLY A 119 -10.77 5.39 2.16
C GLY A 119 -9.95 6.20 1.18
N TRP A 120 -8.99 7.00 1.65
CA TRP A 120 -8.10 7.77 0.77
C TRP A 120 -7.13 6.88 0.00
N ALA A 121 -6.58 5.86 0.65
CA ALA A 121 -5.73 4.86 0.03
C ALA A 121 -6.50 4.02 -1.01
N ALA A 122 -7.82 3.86 -0.87
CA ALA A 122 -8.70 3.19 -1.82
C ALA A 122 -9.08 4.11 -2.99
N LEU A 123 -9.50 5.35 -2.72
CA LEU A 123 -9.96 6.29 -3.73
C LEU A 123 -8.88 6.59 -4.77
N ASN A 124 -7.65 6.88 -4.31
CA ASN A 124 -6.57 7.33 -5.20
C ASN A 124 -6.24 6.34 -6.34
N PRO A 125 -5.98 5.05 -6.07
CA PRO A 125 -5.71 4.08 -7.13
C PRO A 125 -6.97 3.57 -7.85
N ALA A 126 -8.12 3.46 -7.17
CA ALA A 126 -9.31 2.85 -7.74
C ALA A 126 -10.11 3.84 -8.61
N PHE A 127 -10.23 5.09 -8.15
CA PHE A 127 -11.02 6.18 -8.75
C PHE A 127 -10.20 7.47 -8.96
N PRO A 128 -9.10 7.42 -9.73
CA PRO A 128 -8.18 8.55 -9.90
C PRO A 128 -8.86 9.82 -10.44
N GLU A 129 -9.93 9.68 -11.23
CA GLU A 129 -10.73 10.77 -11.78
C GLU A 129 -11.46 11.60 -10.71
N LEU A 130 -11.72 11.03 -9.53
CA LEU A 130 -12.41 11.72 -8.42
C LEU A 130 -11.44 12.42 -7.48
N VAL A 131 -10.17 12.02 -7.47
CA VAL A 131 -9.13 12.63 -6.62
C VAL A 131 -9.01 14.13 -6.88
N GLY A 132 -9.09 14.54 -8.16
CA GLY A 132 -9.03 15.95 -8.54
C GLY A 132 -10.21 16.80 -8.04
N ARG A 133 -11.31 16.18 -7.65
CA ARG A 133 -12.50 16.87 -7.13
C ARG A 133 -12.45 17.16 -5.63
N ILE A 134 -11.51 16.54 -4.91
CA ILE A 134 -11.27 16.78 -3.48
C ILE A 134 -9.82 17.24 -3.23
N PRO A 135 -9.46 18.44 -3.70
CA PRO A 135 -8.10 18.93 -3.58
C PRO A 135 -7.68 19.03 -2.11
N GLU A 136 -6.43 18.64 -1.86
CA GLU A 136 -5.80 18.70 -0.54
C GLU A 136 -6.57 17.94 0.55
N TYR A 137 -7.23 16.84 0.20
CA TYR A 137 -7.82 15.97 1.20
C TYR A 137 -6.72 15.42 2.13
N ARG A 138 -6.89 15.59 3.44
CA ARG A 138 -5.95 15.14 4.46
C ARG A 138 -6.70 14.23 5.43
N PRO A 139 -6.46 12.91 5.42
CA PRO A 139 -7.14 11.98 6.33
C PRO A 139 -6.95 12.31 7.82
N THR A 140 -5.85 13.00 8.14
CA THR A 140 -5.48 13.43 9.50
C THR A 140 -6.18 14.73 9.95
N ALA A 141 -6.93 15.39 9.06
CA ALA A 141 -7.75 16.54 9.44
C ALA A 141 -8.92 16.13 10.33
N THR A 142 -9.67 17.12 10.82
CA THR A 142 -10.87 16.86 11.63
C THR A 142 -11.94 16.13 10.81
N ALA A 143 -12.79 15.35 11.47
CA ALA A 143 -13.86 14.61 10.79
C ALA A 143 -14.80 15.56 10.02
N ALA A 144 -15.17 16.70 10.64
CA ALA A 144 -15.99 17.72 10.01
C ALA A 144 -15.37 18.30 8.74
N GLU A 145 -14.06 18.59 8.74
CA GLU A 145 -13.36 19.05 7.53
C GLU A 145 -13.36 17.99 6.43
N CYS A 146 -13.12 16.72 6.79
CA CYS A 146 -13.12 15.62 5.84
C CYS A 146 -14.51 15.41 5.23
N GLN A 147 -15.57 15.44 6.04
CA GLN A 147 -16.97 15.34 5.62
C GLN A 147 -17.34 16.49 4.67
N ALA A 148 -17.03 17.73 5.04
CA ALA A 148 -17.29 18.90 4.20
C ALA A 148 -16.58 18.80 2.84
N LYS A 149 -15.37 18.25 2.80
CA LYS A 149 -14.64 18.01 1.54
C LYS A 149 -15.25 16.88 0.70
N CYS A 150 -15.84 15.86 1.32
CA CYS A 150 -16.43 14.73 0.60
C CYS A 150 -17.84 15.03 0.09
N GLN A 151 -18.53 16.00 0.68
CA GLN A 151 -19.91 16.34 0.34
C GLN A 151 -20.16 16.57 -1.17
N PRO A 152 -19.30 17.30 -1.92
CA PRO A 152 -19.49 17.47 -3.38
C PRO A 152 -19.40 16.17 -4.17
N LEU A 153 -18.65 15.16 -3.68
CA LEU A 153 -18.56 13.86 -4.33
C LEU A 153 -19.83 13.04 -4.07
N VAL A 154 -20.35 13.08 -2.85
CA VAL A 154 -21.58 12.37 -2.45
C VAL A 154 -22.77 12.90 -3.25
N GLU A 155 -22.94 14.22 -3.32
CA GLU A 155 -24.02 14.85 -4.09
C GLU A 155 -23.94 14.52 -5.59
N ALA A 156 -22.73 14.48 -6.15
CA ALA A 156 -22.52 14.11 -7.56
C ALA A 156 -22.86 12.63 -7.85
N THR A 157 -22.71 11.74 -6.88
CA THR A 157 -23.05 10.31 -7.02
C THR A 157 -24.53 10.01 -6.80
N GLU A 158 -25.27 10.86 -6.06
CA GLU A 158 -26.72 10.70 -5.86
C GLU A 158 -27.55 11.29 -7.02
N SER A 159 -26.94 12.13 -7.86
CA SER A 159 -27.60 12.88 -8.94
C SER A 159 -27.56 12.18 -10.31
N GLY A 160 -26.93 11.01 -10.44
CA GLY A 160 -26.73 10.28 -11.69
C GLY A 160 -27.31 8.88 -11.64
#